data_AF-A0A529PXJ4-F1
#
_entry.id   AF-A0A529PXJ4-F1
#
_cell.length_a   1.000
_cell.length_b   1.000
_cell.length_c   1.000
_cell.angle_alpha   90.00
_cell.angle_beta   90.00
_cell.angle_gamma   90.00
#
_symmetry.space_group_name_H-M   'P 1'
#
loop_
_entity.id
_entity.type
_entity.pdbx_description
1 polymer ?
#
loop_
_entity_poly.entity_id
_entity_poly.type
_entity_poly.pdbx_seq_one_letter_code
_entity_poly.pdbx_strand_id
1 'polypeptide(L)'
;PDSSAYLVTHSRKVADAALAALPEHWSRMTEQRVEFSRAVLTGKRGGIVLTASLEDSYRFINDYAPEHLEILSREPFAHLGHITEAAEILMGPHTPVTLANFVLG
;
A
#
# COMPACT_ATOMS: atom_id res chain seq x y z
N PRO A 1 -8.51 4.03 15.42
CA PRO A 1 -7.24 3.36 15.06
C PRO A 1 -6.24 4.44 14.61
N ASP A 2 -4.96 4.21 14.86
CA ASP A 2 -3.89 5.17 14.64
C ASP A 2 -2.90 4.78 13.53
N SER A 3 -3.00 3.56 13.00
CA SER A 3 -2.27 3.08 11.83
C SER A 3 -2.41 4.01 10.62
N SER A 4 -1.42 3.91 9.72
CA SER A 4 -1.39 4.64 8.46
C SER A 4 -1.21 3.67 7.29
N ALA A 5 -1.97 3.83 6.21
CA ALA A 5 -1.95 2.91 5.07
C ALA A 5 -2.32 3.59 3.75
N TYR A 6 -1.39 3.62 2.81
CA TYR A 6 -1.59 4.27 1.50
C TYR A 6 -1.34 3.30 0.35
N LEU A 7 -2.26 3.27 -0.61
CA LEU A 7 -1.98 2.75 -1.94
C LEU A 7 -1.49 3.91 -2.82
N VAL A 8 -0.21 3.88 -3.19
CA VAL A 8 0.39 4.88 -4.07
C VAL A 8 0.43 4.33 -5.49
N THR A 9 -0.18 5.02 -6.45
CA THR A 9 -0.16 4.58 -7.85
C THR A 9 -0.32 5.75 -8.81
N HIS A 10 0.33 5.69 -9.96
CA HIS A 10 0.08 6.60 -11.08
C HIS A 10 -0.97 6.06 -12.07
N SER A 11 -1.51 4.86 -11.82
CA SER A 11 -2.50 4.22 -12.68
C SER A 11 -3.90 4.47 -12.15
N ARG A 12 -4.68 5.27 -12.88
CA ARG A 12 -6.10 5.50 -12.58
C ARG A 12 -6.87 4.18 -12.48
N LYS A 13 -6.57 3.24 -13.37
CA LYS A 13 -7.18 1.91 -13.40
C LYS A 13 -6.94 1.13 -12.10
N VAL A 14 -5.72 1.18 -11.55
CA VAL A 14 -5.40 0.50 -10.28
C VAL A 14 -6.14 1.15 -9.14
N ALA A 15 -6.16 2.49 -9.09
CA ALA A 15 -6.89 3.23 -8.06
C ALA A 15 -8.39 2.91 -8.06
N ASP A 16 -9.02 2.89 -9.24
CA ASP A 16 -10.44 2.54 -9.36
C ASP A 16 -10.74 1.09 -8.98
N ALA A 17 -9.90 0.15 -9.44
CA ALA A 17 -10.05 -1.25 -9.08
C ALA A 17 -9.90 -1.48 -7.57
N ALA A 18 -8.95 -0.80 -6.91
CA ALA A 18 -8.78 -0.87 -5.47
C ALA A 18 -10.00 -0.33 -4.72
N LEU A 19 -10.55 0.84 -5.12
CA LEU A 19 -11.78 1.38 -4.53
C LEU A 19 -12.96 0.40 -4.69
N ALA A 20 -13.11 -0.19 -5.87
CA ALA A 20 -14.19 -1.13 -6.15
C ALA A 20 -14.05 -2.46 -5.38
N ALA A 21 -12.83 -2.87 -5.00
CA ALA A 21 -12.57 -4.10 -4.27
C ALA A 21 -12.83 -3.97 -2.75
N LEU A 22 -12.71 -2.77 -2.17
CA LEU A 22 -12.85 -2.56 -0.72
C LEU A 22 -14.16 -3.11 -0.13
N PRO A 23 -15.35 -2.90 -0.73
CA PRO A 23 -16.60 -3.46 -0.20
C PRO A 23 -16.60 -5.00 -0.11
N GLU A 24 -16.03 -5.69 -1.10
CA GLU A 24 -15.94 -7.16 -1.09
C GLU A 24 -14.98 -7.65 0.00
N HIS A 25 -13.86 -6.96 0.22
CA HIS A 25 -12.96 -7.28 1.31
C HIS A 25 -13.59 -7.03 2.68
N TRP A 26 -14.28 -5.89 2.87
CA TRP A 26 -14.97 -5.60 4.11
C TRP A 26 -16.11 -6.57 4.40
N SER A 27 -16.84 -7.06 3.39
CA SER A 27 -17.92 -8.04 3.62
C SER A 27 -17.43 -9.40 4.13
N ARG A 28 -16.12 -9.67 4.07
CA ARG A 28 -15.49 -10.91 4.52
C ARG A 28 -14.79 -10.77 5.86
N MET A 29 -14.86 -9.59 6.48
CA MET A 29 -14.22 -9.27 7.77
C MET A 29 -15.26 -9.19 8.88
N THR A 30 -14.82 -9.30 10.13
CA THR A 30 -15.68 -8.98 11.28
C THR A 30 -15.96 -7.47 11.34
N GLU A 31 -17.10 -7.09 11.92
CA GLU A 31 -17.51 -5.69 12.06
C GLU A 31 -16.40 -4.81 12.66
N GLN A 32 -15.76 -5.27 13.74
CA GLN A 32 -14.64 -4.57 14.37
C GLN A 32 -13.47 -4.29 13.40
N ARG A 33 -13.13 -5.25 12.52
CA ARG A 33 -12.05 -5.10 11.55
C ARG A 33 -12.43 -4.14 10.42
N VAL A 34 -13.69 -4.16 10.00
CA VAL A 34 -14.24 -3.19 9.04
C VAL A 34 -14.16 -1.78 9.61
N GLU A 35 -14.59 -1.58 10.86
CA GLU A 35 -14.54 -0.26 11.51
C GLU A 35 -13.10 0.28 11.58
N PHE A 36 -12.12 -0.56 11.93
CA PHE A 36 -10.72 -0.13 11.94
C PHE A 36 -10.20 0.22 10.54
N SER A 37 -10.45 -0.66 9.56
CA SER A 37 -10.00 -0.47 8.18
C SER A 37 -10.63 0.78 7.56
N ARG A 38 -11.94 0.96 7.70
CA ARG A 38 -12.68 2.11 7.20
C ARG A 38 -12.18 3.41 7.82
N ALA A 39 -11.99 3.46 9.15
CA ALA A 39 -11.52 4.66 9.83
C ALA A 39 -10.13 5.13 9.34
N VAL A 40 -9.25 4.21 8.95
CA VAL A 40 -7.94 4.56 8.37
C VAL A 40 -8.07 4.94 6.91
N LEU A 41 -8.67 4.07 6.08
CA LEU A 41 -8.69 4.21 4.62
C LEU A 41 -9.58 5.35 4.10
N THR A 42 -10.57 5.78 4.88
CA THR A 42 -11.41 6.95 4.55
C THR A 42 -11.11 8.15 5.45
N GLY A 43 -10.06 8.06 6.27
CA GLY A 43 -9.67 9.08 7.24
C GLY A 43 -8.54 9.98 6.74
N LYS A 44 -7.79 10.54 7.69
CA LYS A 44 -6.64 11.43 7.41
C LYS A 44 -5.29 10.69 7.29
N ARG A 45 -5.28 9.37 7.49
CA ARG A 45 -4.07 8.55 7.62
C ARG A 45 -4.02 7.42 6.62
N GLY A 46 -4.87 7.45 5.60
CA GLY A 46 -4.86 6.40 4.61
C GLY A 46 -5.75 6.71 3.43
N GLY A 47 -5.68 5.83 2.45
CA GLY A 47 -6.43 5.94 1.22
C GLY A 47 -5.55 5.69 0.00
N ILE A 48 -5.95 6.25 -1.12
CA ILE A 48 -5.26 6.09 -2.39
C ILE A 48 -4.64 7.41 -2.80
N VAL A 49 -3.33 7.39 -3.04
CA VAL A 49 -2.58 8.51 -3.59
C VAL A 49 -2.41 8.26 -5.08
N LEU A 50 -3.24 8.92 -5.88
CA LEU A 50 -3.11 8.92 -7.33
C LEU A 50 -2.07 9.97 -7.75
N THR A 51 -0.89 9.51 -8.15
CA THR A 51 0.19 10.41 -8.63
C THR A 51 0.09 10.63 -10.14
N ALA A 52 0.78 11.65 -10.66
CA ALA A 52 0.75 11.97 -12.09
C ALA A 52 1.69 11.07 -12.92
N SER A 53 2.72 10.48 -12.30
CA SER A 53 3.71 9.63 -12.94
C SER A 53 4.33 8.61 -11.97
N LEU A 54 5.07 7.65 -12.52
CA LEU A 54 5.85 6.68 -11.74
C LEU A 54 6.90 7.37 -10.85
N GLU A 55 7.60 8.38 -11.39
CA GLU A 55 8.57 9.16 -10.62
C GLU A 55 7.91 9.93 -9.46
N ASP A 56 6.71 10.46 -9.67
CA ASP A 56 5.95 11.08 -8.58
C ASP A 56 5.51 10.06 -7.52
N SER A 57 5.27 8.79 -7.91
CA SER A 57 5.02 7.71 -6.93
C SER A 57 6.26 7.49 -6.06
N TYR A 58 7.46 7.41 -6.65
CA TYR A 58 8.69 7.26 -5.87
C TYR A 58 8.95 8.45 -4.95
N ARG A 59 8.77 9.67 -5.46
CA ARG A 59 8.95 10.88 -4.65
C ARG A 59 8.02 10.86 -3.43
N PHE A 60 6.74 10.54 -3.64
CA PHE A 60 5.81 10.42 -2.52
C PHE A 60 6.26 9.36 -1.51
N ILE A 61 6.66 8.18 -1.97
CA ILE A 61 7.11 7.08 -1.09
C ILE A 61 8.32 7.52 -0.27
N ASN A 62 9.33 8.11 -0.90
CA ASN A 62 10.55 8.55 -0.23
C ASN A 62 10.28 9.71 0.76
N ASP A 63 9.43 10.67 0.39
CA ASP A 63 9.03 11.76 1.29
C ASP A 63 8.22 11.24 2.49
N TYR A 64 7.40 10.20 2.27
CA TYR A 64 6.59 9.57 3.31
C TYR A 64 7.39 8.65 4.22
N ALA A 65 8.49 8.06 3.73
CA ALA A 65 9.40 7.18 4.45
C ALA A 65 8.67 6.05 5.24
N PRO A 66 7.98 5.13 4.54
CA PRO A 66 7.17 4.11 5.19
C PRO A 66 8.01 3.11 6.00
N GLU A 67 7.44 2.64 7.12
CA GLU A 67 7.97 1.49 7.86
C GLU A 67 7.98 0.23 6.97
N HIS A 68 6.83 -0.09 6.36
CA HIS A 68 6.66 -1.23 5.46
C HIS A 68 6.27 -0.74 4.05
N LEU A 69 7.03 -1.12 3.03
CA LEU A 69 6.76 -0.81 1.63
C LEU A 69 6.57 -2.09 0.81
N GLU A 70 5.39 -2.27 0.21
CA GLU A 70 5.15 -3.32 -0.78
C GLU A 70 5.29 -2.77 -2.21
N ILE A 71 6.27 -3.26 -2.97
CA ILE A 71 6.42 -2.97 -4.40
C ILE A 71 5.64 -4.02 -5.20
N LEU A 72 4.36 -3.75 -5.41
CA LEU A 72 3.45 -4.61 -6.18
C LEU A 72 3.62 -4.41 -7.69
N SER A 73 4.73 -4.93 -8.23
CA SER A 73 5.06 -4.92 -9.65
C SER A 73 5.48 -6.30 -10.13
N ARG A 74 5.33 -6.56 -11.43
CA ARG A 74 5.88 -7.78 -12.07
C ARG A 74 7.39 -7.72 -12.22
N GLU A 75 7.96 -6.52 -12.22
CA GLU A 75 9.40 -6.27 -12.33
C GLU A 75 9.88 -5.42 -11.14
N PRO A 76 9.75 -5.92 -9.89
CA PRO A 76 9.91 -5.08 -8.70
C PRO A 76 11.34 -4.51 -8.56
N PHE A 77 12.35 -5.24 -9.04
CA PHE A 77 13.75 -4.77 -9.05
C PHE A 77 13.99 -3.53 -9.92
N ALA A 78 13.14 -3.28 -10.93
CA ALA A 78 13.23 -2.06 -11.74
C ALA A 78 12.90 -0.79 -10.92
N HIS A 79 12.18 -0.95 -9.80
CA HIS A 79 11.78 0.16 -8.94
C HIS A 79 12.70 0.34 -7.74
N LEU A 80 13.32 -0.75 -7.26
CA LEU A 80 14.09 -0.78 -6.01
C LEU A 80 15.17 0.31 -5.94
N GLY A 81 15.90 0.55 -7.05
CA GLY A 81 16.96 1.55 -7.09
C GLY A 81 16.51 3.01 -6.92
N HIS A 82 15.20 3.28 -6.98
CA HIS A 82 14.61 4.60 -6.80
C HIS A 82 14.08 4.82 -5.38
N ILE A 83 14.01 3.78 -4.55
CA ILE A 83 13.53 3.87 -3.18
C ILE A 83 14.73 4.14 -2.26
N THR A 84 14.72 5.30 -1.61
CA THR A 84 15.79 5.73 -0.70
C THR A 84 15.37 5.65 0.76
N GLU A 85 14.07 5.76 1.05
CA GLU A 85 13.52 5.78 2.40
C GLU A 85 12.42 4.73 2.56
N ALA A 86 12.75 3.59 3.19
CA ALA A 86 11.82 2.59 3.68
C ALA A 86 12.57 1.66 4.66
N ALA A 87 11.92 1.20 5.74
CA ALA A 87 12.58 0.29 6.69
C ALA A 87 12.57 -1.17 6.19
N GLU A 88 11.42 -1.66 5.75
CA GLU A 88 11.25 -2.97 5.11
C GLU A 88 10.64 -2.83 3.71
N ILE A 89 11.27 -3.46 2.71
CA ILE A 89 10.80 -3.47 1.33
C ILE A 89 10.44 -4.89 0.91
N LEU A 90 9.17 -5.10 0.57
CA LEU A 90 8.58 -6.36 0.16
C LEU A 90 8.37 -6.36 -1.35
N MET A 91 8.96 -7.34 -2.02
CA MET A 91 9.16 -7.31 -3.46
C MET A 91 8.18 -8.22 -4.19
N GLY A 92 7.35 -7.64 -5.07
CA GLY A 92 6.51 -8.36 -6.00
C GLY A 92 5.17 -8.87 -5.43
N PRO A 93 4.33 -9.48 -6.28
CA PRO A 93 2.94 -9.81 -5.96
C PRO A 93 2.75 -10.99 -5.00
N HIS A 94 3.83 -11.65 -4.58
CA HIS A 94 3.80 -12.87 -3.76
C HIS A 94 4.49 -12.71 -2.40
N THR A 95 4.79 -11.47 -2.02
CA THR A 95 5.48 -11.14 -0.76
C THR A 95 4.61 -10.19 0.08
N PRO A 96 3.43 -10.62 0.56
CA PRO A 96 2.57 -9.75 1.37
C PRO A 96 3.21 -9.48 2.73
N VAL A 97 2.89 -8.35 3.36
CA VAL A 97 3.40 -8.01 4.71
C VAL A 97 3.09 -9.07 5.77
N THR A 98 2.02 -9.84 5.61
CA THR A 98 1.73 -10.96 6.54
C THR A 98 2.80 -12.05 6.49
N LEU A 99 3.45 -12.26 5.35
CA LEU A 99 4.57 -13.20 5.24
C LEU A 99 5.76 -12.69 6.08
N ALA A 100 6.10 -11.40 5.93
CA ALA A 100 7.14 -10.71 6.69
C ALA A 100 6.91 -10.80 8.20
N ASN A 101 5.72 -10.41 8.65
CA ASN A 101 5.40 -10.32 10.07
C ASN A 101 5.43 -11.65 10.84
N PHE A 102 5.32 -12.80 10.15
CA PHE A 102 5.14 -14.08 10.83
C PHE A 102 6.20 -15.13 10.54
N VAL A 103 6.78 -15.16 9.33
CA VAL A 103 7.60 -16.31 8.89
C VAL A 103 8.82 -15.96 8.04
N LEU A 104 9.00 -14.68 7.69
CA LEU A 104 10.15 -14.20 6.93
C LEU A 104 11.15 -13.58 7.91
N GLY A 105 12.16 -14.36 8.30
CA GLY A 105 13.17 -13.95 9.28
C GLY A 105 12.77 -14.24 10.73
#